data_AF-A0A171CMF7-F1
#
_entry.id   AF-A0A171CMF7-F1
#
_cell.length_a   1.000
_cell.length_b   1.000
_cell.length_c   1.000
_cell.angle_alpha   90.00
_cell.angle_beta   90.00
_cell.angle_gamma   90.00
#
_symmetry.space_group_name_H-M   'P 1'
#
loop_
_entity.id
_entity.type
_entity.pdbx_description
1 polymer ?
#
loop_
_entity_poly.entity_id
_entity_poly.type
_entity_poly.pdbx_seq_one_letter_code
_entity_poly.pdbx_strand_id
1 'polypeptide(L)'
;MRGPGGGGRSASAPDEIQPVGAHRFEAFGRVMAALGGEAELMESCRDLTWWRGADDSWHIEWREGPYAAEVAETLAERVREPGSPADPVGRATPLSAELDVVGVRFVLRAVDPLGRDRPHSRLGPWRLAEVLDTTRRGPSPRPWEQLLGG
;
A
#
# COMPACT_ATOMS: atom_id res chain seq x y z
N MET A 1 -33.99 -36.42 48.00
CA MET A 1 -35.03 -36.36 46.94
C MET A 1 -34.71 -35.15 46.06
N ARG A 2 -34.47 -35.38 44.75
CA ARG A 2 -34.41 -34.44 43.60
C ARG A 2 -33.55 -33.16 43.69
N GLY A 3 -32.54 -33.08 42.82
CA GLY A 3 -31.82 -31.85 42.45
C GLY A 3 -32.55 -31.03 41.37
N PRO A 4 -31.84 -30.52 40.35
CA PRO A 4 -31.11 -29.25 40.35
C PRO A 4 -31.58 -28.30 39.21
N GLY A 5 -31.10 -27.06 39.19
CA GLY A 5 -31.24 -26.15 38.05
C GLY A 5 -31.25 -24.70 38.52
N GLY A 6 -30.44 -23.77 38.01
CA GLY A 6 -29.78 -23.72 36.71
C GLY A 6 -29.99 -22.31 36.17
N GLY A 7 -28.97 -21.73 35.56
CA GLY A 7 -29.12 -20.48 34.81
C GLY A 7 -28.36 -19.29 35.35
N GLY A 8 -27.08 -19.48 35.72
CA GLY A 8 -26.11 -18.42 35.52
C GLY A 8 -26.06 -18.11 34.02
N ARG A 9 -26.90 -17.18 33.54
CA ARG A 9 -26.64 -16.48 32.29
C ARG A 9 -25.41 -15.63 32.57
N SER A 10 -24.24 -16.24 32.40
CA SER A 10 -23.05 -15.51 32.02
C SER A 10 -23.47 -14.77 30.75
N ALA A 11 -23.82 -13.49 30.92
CA ALA A 11 -23.97 -12.60 29.79
C ALA A 11 -22.60 -12.63 29.11
N SER A 12 -22.52 -13.34 27.99
CA SER A 12 -21.43 -13.18 27.05
C SER A 12 -21.33 -11.68 26.81
N ALA A 13 -20.28 -11.07 27.35
CA ALA A 13 -19.94 -9.70 27.03
C ALA A 13 -19.99 -9.59 25.50
N PRO A 14 -20.64 -8.55 24.95
CA PRO A 14 -20.58 -8.32 23.51
C PRO A 14 -19.11 -8.26 23.15
N ASP A 15 -18.70 -9.20 22.29
CA ASP A 15 -17.41 -9.29 21.61
C ASP A 15 -16.79 -7.90 21.55
N GLU A 16 -15.82 -7.65 22.45
CA GLU A 16 -15.08 -6.40 22.46
C GLU A 16 -14.51 -6.28 21.05
N ILE A 17 -15.01 -5.32 20.28
CA ILE A 17 -14.47 -4.98 18.97
C ILE A 17 -12.97 -4.81 19.21
N GLN A 18 -12.20 -5.80 18.77
CA GLN A 18 -10.83 -5.98 19.21
C GLN A 18 -10.07 -4.65 18.98
N PRO A 19 -9.42 -4.08 20.01
CA PRO A 19 -8.77 -2.76 19.95
C PRO A 19 -7.70 -2.66 18.84
N VAL A 20 -7.27 -3.80 18.31
CA VAL A 20 -6.37 -3.95 17.15
C VAL A 20 -6.85 -3.16 15.92
N GLY A 21 -8.16 -3.05 15.69
CA GLY A 21 -8.69 -2.26 14.57
C GLY A 21 -8.54 -0.75 14.77
N ALA A 22 -8.75 -0.27 16.00
CA ALA A 22 -8.73 1.15 16.33
C ALA A 22 -7.32 1.75 16.21
N HIS A 23 -6.31 1.06 16.77
CA HIS A 23 -4.90 1.49 16.68
C HIS A 23 -4.40 1.58 15.24
N ARG A 24 -4.94 0.75 14.34
CA ARG A 24 -4.57 0.74 12.94
C ARG A 24 -5.03 1.99 12.18
N PHE A 25 -6.28 2.40 12.38
CA PHE A 25 -6.80 3.62 11.77
C PHE A 25 -6.23 4.87 12.45
N GLU A 26 -5.92 4.79 13.74
CA GLU A 26 -5.19 5.83 14.45
C GLU A 26 -3.78 6.04 13.84
N ALA A 27 -2.99 4.97 13.70
CA ALA A 27 -1.67 5.03 13.09
C ALA A 27 -1.76 5.58 11.65
N PHE A 28 -2.75 5.13 10.87
CA PHE A 28 -2.98 5.66 9.52
C PHE A 28 -3.30 7.15 9.53
N GLY A 29 -4.19 7.59 10.42
CA GLY A 29 -4.54 9.00 10.59
C GLY A 29 -3.33 9.87 10.96
N ARG A 30 -2.46 9.37 11.85
CA ARG A 30 -1.20 10.05 12.22
C ARG A 30 -0.26 10.21 11.02
N VAL A 31 -0.07 9.14 10.24
CA VAL A 31 0.79 9.19 9.04
C VAL A 31 0.21 10.13 7.98
N MET A 32 -1.10 10.06 7.71
CA MET A 32 -1.73 10.95 6.72
C MET A 32 -1.73 12.41 7.18
N ALA A 33 -1.88 12.68 8.48
CA ALA A 33 -1.76 14.03 9.04
C ALA A 33 -0.33 14.56 8.93
N ALA A 34 0.68 13.71 9.20
CA ALA A 34 2.08 14.07 9.02
C ALA A 34 2.41 14.38 7.55
N LEU A 35 1.96 13.53 6.61
CA LEU A 35 2.08 13.80 5.18
C LEU A 35 1.38 15.10 4.79
N GLY A 36 0.15 15.33 5.27
CA GLY A 36 -0.61 16.56 5.03
C GLY A 36 0.06 17.84 5.54
N GLY A 37 0.92 17.72 6.55
CA GLY A 37 1.72 18.83 7.08
C GLY A 37 2.96 19.17 6.23
N GLU A 38 3.40 18.27 5.35
CA GLU A 38 4.56 18.47 4.47
C GLU A 38 4.13 18.95 3.08
N ALA A 39 3.77 20.23 2.98
CA ALA A 39 3.27 20.82 1.74
C ALA A 39 4.23 20.60 0.55
N GLU A 40 5.55 20.81 0.74
CA GLU A 40 6.55 20.63 -0.31
C GLU A 40 6.63 19.17 -0.80
N LEU A 41 6.50 18.21 0.11
CA LEU A 41 6.52 16.78 -0.19
C LEU A 41 5.26 16.41 -0.99
N MET A 42 4.09 16.83 -0.50
CA MET A 42 2.80 16.57 -1.14
C MET A 42 2.66 17.19 -2.54
N GLU A 43 3.20 18.39 -2.76
CA GLU A 43 3.16 19.05 -4.07
C GLU A 43 3.98 18.31 -5.13
N SER A 44 5.02 17.59 -4.70
CA SER A 44 5.90 16.83 -5.59
C SER A 44 5.42 15.41 -5.90
N CYS A 45 4.61 14.81 -5.02
CA CYS A 45 4.04 13.47 -5.22
C CYS A 45 2.88 13.50 -6.22
N ARG A 46 3.02 12.80 -7.35
CA ARG A 46 1.91 12.49 -8.25
C ARG A 46 1.23 11.19 -7.81
N ASP A 47 -0.07 11.09 -8.11
CA ASP A 47 -0.82 9.83 -7.99
C ASP A 47 -0.66 9.14 -6.61
N LEU A 48 -0.67 9.91 -5.50
CA LEU A 48 -0.60 9.35 -4.15
C LEU A 48 -1.80 8.43 -3.90
N THR A 49 -1.52 7.19 -3.53
CA THR A 49 -2.52 6.17 -3.23
C THR A 49 -2.13 5.40 -1.98
N TRP A 50 -3.13 4.83 -1.31
CA TRP A 50 -2.92 3.97 -0.16
C TRP A 50 -3.93 2.84 -0.15
N TRP A 51 -3.51 1.70 0.41
CA TRP A 51 -4.35 0.53 0.56
C TRP A 51 -3.89 -0.33 1.72
N ARG A 52 -4.78 -1.20 2.19
CA ARG A 52 -4.48 -2.18 3.24
C ARG A 52 -3.88 -3.43 2.61
N GLY A 53 -2.74 -3.87 3.12
CA GLY A 53 -2.09 -5.12 2.75
C GLY A 53 -2.81 -6.34 3.34
N ALA A 54 -2.53 -7.52 2.78
CA ALA A 54 -3.03 -8.79 3.32
C ALA A 54 -2.33 -9.17 4.65
N ASP A 55 -1.16 -8.60 4.89
CA ASP A 55 -0.35 -8.71 6.10
C ASP A 55 -0.73 -7.69 7.17
N ASP A 56 -1.92 -7.09 7.04
CA ASP A 56 -2.44 -6.07 7.93
C ASP A 56 -1.66 -4.75 7.97
N SER A 57 -0.66 -4.59 7.10
CA SER A 57 0.09 -3.34 6.91
C SER A 57 -0.69 -2.31 6.10
N TRP A 58 -0.23 -1.05 6.17
CA TRP A 58 -0.63 -0.01 5.23
C TRP A 58 0.43 0.17 4.16
N HIS A 59 -0.01 0.22 2.92
CA HIS A 59 0.85 0.61 1.81
C HIS A 59 0.52 2.04 1.41
N ILE A 60 1.56 2.84 1.20
CA ILE A 60 1.46 4.19 0.65
C ILE A 60 2.38 4.24 -0.55
N GLU A 61 1.83 4.57 -1.71
CA GLU A 61 2.56 4.65 -2.97
C GLU A 61 2.32 5.99 -3.62
N TRP A 62 3.36 6.56 -4.19
CA TRP A 62 3.30 7.76 -5.02
C TRP A 62 4.15 7.56 -6.26
N ARG A 63 3.81 8.31 -7.31
CA ARG A 63 4.59 8.42 -8.55
C ARG A 63 5.30 9.77 -8.56
N GLU A 64 6.54 9.82 -9.04
CA GLU A 64 7.34 11.06 -9.07
C GLU A 64 7.51 11.73 -7.69
N GLY A 65 8.53 12.56 -7.50
CA GLY A 65 8.80 13.19 -6.20
C GLY A 65 9.86 12.45 -5.36
N PRO A 66 9.80 12.51 -4.02
CA PRO A 66 10.90 12.14 -3.13
C PRO A 66 11.15 10.64 -3.05
N TYR A 67 12.35 10.27 -2.60
CA TYR A 67 12.69 8.89 -2.34
C TYR A 67 11.92 8.34 -1.14
N ALA A 68 11.59 7.05 -1.19
CA ALA A 68 10.86 6.39 -0.10
C ALA A 68 11.61 6.48 1.25
N ALA A 69 12.95 6.45 1.22
CA ALA A 69 13.79 6.63 2.39
C ALA A 69 13.65 8.03 3.02
N GLU A 70 13.64 9.10 2.21
CA GLU A 70 13.51 10.48 2.68
C GLU A 70 12.14 10.72 3.31
N VAL A 71 11.09 10.15 2.70
CA VAL A 71 9.73 10.20 3.25
C VAL A 71 9.65 9.42 4.56
N ALA A 72 10.30 8.25 4.65
CA ALA A 72 10.33 7.47 5.88
C ALA A 72 10.99 8.23 7.04
N GLU A 73 12.14 8.89 6.78
CA GLU A 73 12.84 9.71 7.77
C GLU A 73 12.00 10.89 8.23
N THR A 74 11.43 11.64 7.27
CA THR A 74 10.52 12.75 7.56
C THR A 74 9.34 12.31 8.42
N LEU A 75 8.71 11.19 8.07
CA LEU A 75 7.59 10.66 8.84
C LEU A 75 8.01 10.16 10.22
N ALA A 76 9.16 9.51 10.35
CA ALA A 76 9.69 9.09 11.66
C ALA A 76 9.93 10.28 12.59
N GLU A 77 10.31 11.44 12.05
CA GLU A 77 10.47 12.67 12.84
C GLU A 77 9.13 13.30 13.22
N ARG A 78 8.18 13.39 12.27
CA ARG A 78 6.90 14.09 12.48
C ARG A 78 5.85 13.30 13.25
N VAL A 79 5.88 11.98 13.13
CA VAL A 79 4.92 11.09 13.82
C VAL A 79 5.38 10.77 15.25
N ARG A 80 6.67 10.98 15.56
CA ARG A 80 7.21 10.75 16.90
C ARG A 80 6.57 11.70 17.92
N GLU A 81 5.63 11.18 18.69
CA GLU A 81 5.16 11.81 19.92
C GLU A 81 6.06 11.43 21.10
N PRO A 82 6.16 12.28 22.15
CA PRO A 82 6.81 11.89 23.38
C PRO A 82 6.07 10.69 24.00
N GLY A 83 6.65 9.49 23.86
CA GLY A 83 6.11 8.24 24.39
C GLY A 83 5.62 7.23 23.35
N SER A 84 5.66 7.53 22.05
CA SER A 84 5.32 6.57 21.00
C SER A 84 6.33 6.61 19.85
N PRO A 85 7.12 5.53 19.63
CA PRO A 85 8.09 5.51 18.56
C PRO A 85 7.42 5.39 17.18
N ALA A 86 7.89 6.22 16.25
CA ALA A 86 7.81 5.96 14.82
C ALA A 86 9.22 5.56 14.38
N ASP A 87 9.43 4.28 14.11
CA ASP A 87 10.77 3.73 13.90
C ASP A 87 10.91 3.17 12.49
N PRO A 88 11.96 3.55 11.73
CA PRO A 88 12.28 2.91 10.47
C PRO A 88 12.52 1.41 10.68
N VAL A 89 11.91 0.57 9.85
CA VAL A 89 12.06 -0.88 9.92
C VAL A 89 12.82 -1.38 8.71
N GLY A 90 13.79 -2.26 8.94
CA GLY A 90 14.54 -2.91 7.86
C GLY A 90 15.41 -1.94 7.05
N ARG A 91 15.69 -2.30 5.80
CA ARG A 91 16.57 -1.52 4.91
C ARG A 91 15.73 -0.58 4.06
N ALA A 92 15.91 0.72 4.25
CA ALA A 92 15.36 1.73 3.35
C ALA A 92 16.14 1.78 2.03
N THR A 93 15.42 1.95 0.93
CA THR A 93 15.94 2.13 -0.42
C THR A 93 15.27 3.35 -1.06
N PRO A 94 15.81 3.88 -2.17
CA PRO A 94 15.17 4.97 -2.90
C PRO A 94 13.70 4.69 -3.30
N LEU A 95 13.36 3.43 -3.55
CA LEU A 95 12.04 3.02 -4.06
C LEU A 95 11.11 2.46 -3.00
N SER A 96 11.65 1.99 -1.88
CA SER A 96 10.88 1.31 -0.84
C SER A 96 11.50 1.55 0.53
N ALA A 97 10.66 1.87 1.51
CA ALA A 97 11.04 1.96 2.91
C ALA A 97 9.90 1.46 3.79
N GLU A 98 10.21 1.09 5.03
CA GLU A 98 9.22 0.61 5.98
C GLU A 98 9.32 1.40 7.29
N LEU A 99 8.17 1.63 7.90
CA LEU A 99 8.03 2.38 9.15
C LEU A 99 7.07 1.62 10.07
N ASP A 100 7.40 1.50 11.35
CA ASP A 100 6.45 1.08 12.37
C ASP A 100 5.91 2.32 13.09
N VAL A 101 4.59 2.44 13.17
CA VAL A 101 3.89 3.53 13.85
C VAL A 101 2.87 2.92 14.79
N VAL A 102 3.11 3.04 16.10
CA VAL A 102 2.23 2.49 17.15
C VAL A 102 1.98 0.98 16.94
N GLY A 103 3.02 0.22 16.54
CA GLY A 103 2.92 -1.23 16.29
C GLY A 103 2.23 -1.59 14.97
N VAL A 104 2.03 -0.63 14.08
CA VAL A 104 1.41 -0.82 12.76
C VAL A 104 2.45 -0.56 11.69
N ARG A 105 2.67 -1.55 10.83
CA ARG A 105 3.63 -1.46 9.73
C ARG A 105 3.09 -0.63 8.57
N PHE A 106 3.94 0.26 8.07
CA PHE A 106 3.74 1.02 6.85
C PHE A 106 4.82 0.65 5.84
N VAL A 107 4.40 0.41 4.60
CA VAL A 107 5.28 0.16 3.46
C VAL A 107 5.14 1.35 2.51
N LEU A 108 6.21 2.12 2.38
CA LEU A 108 6.28 3.30 1.55
C LEU A 108 6.92 2.95 0.22
N ARG A 109 6.31 3.34 -0.90
CA ARG A 109 6.76 3.00 -2.25
C ARG A 109 6.81 4.24 -3.14
N ALA A 110 8.01 4.58 -3.60
CA ALA A 110 8.22 5.63 -4.58
C ALA A 110 8.36 4.99 -5.96
N VAL A 111 7.42 5.27 -6.85
CA VAL A 111 7.49 4.85 -8.26
C VAL A 111 8.11 5.99 -9.07
N ASP A 112 9.26 5.72 -9.68
CA ASP A 112 10.01 6.72 -10.47
C ASP A 112 10.35 8.00 -9.67
N PRO A 113 11.02 7.88 -8.50
CA PRO A 113 11.41 9.04 -7.72
C PRO A 113 12.37 9.93 -8.52
N LEU A 114 12.21 11.25 -8.37
CA LEU A 114 12.86 12.33 -9.11
C LEU A 114 12.45 12.57 -10.57
N GLY A 115 11.60 11.74 -11.21
CA GLY A 115 11.04 12.00 -12.55
C GLY A 115 12.07 12.34 -13.66
N ARG A 116 13.37 12.13 -13.42
CA ARG A 116 14.47 12.68 -14.23
C ARG A 116 15.10 11.69 -15.20
N ASP A 117 14.75 10.40 -15.11
CA ASP A 117 15.22 9.37 -16.04
C ASP A 117 14.05 8.70 -16.78
N ARG A 118 13.28 9.49 -17.55
CA ARG A 118 13.08 9.22 -19.00
C ARG A 118 12.07 10.14 -19.69
N PRO A 119 12.28 10.44 -20.99
CA PRO A 119 11.20 10.86 -21.88
C PRO A 119 10.09 9.81 -21.85
N HIS A 120 8.84 10.25 -21.82
CA HIS A 120 7.64 9.42 -21.68
C HIS A 120 7.61 8.17 -22.59
N SER A 121 8.23 7.07 -22.17
CA SER A 121 7.92 5.75 -22.71
C SER A 121 6.75 5.21 -21.92
N ARG A 122 5.57 5.83 -22.10
CA ARG A 122 4.29 5.20 -21.77
C ARG A 122 4.15 3.98 -22.68
N LEU A 123 4.76 2.85 -22.31
CA LEU A 123 4.33 1.54 -22.77
C LEU A 123 3.06 1.19 -21.99
N GLY A 124 1.99 1.92 -22.31
CA GLY A 124 0.67 1.66 -21.76
C GLY A 124 0.06 0.38 -22.37
N PRO A 125 -1.02 -0.13 -21.75
CA PRO A 125 -1.75 -1.33 -22.20
C PRO A 125 -2.29 -1.26 -23.65
N TRP A 126 -2.21 -0.10 -24.30
CA TRP A 126 -2.59 0.11 -25.70
C TRP A 126 -1.74 -0.64 -26.72
N ARG A 127 -0.53 -1.12 -26.38
CA ARG A 127 0.24 -2.00 -27.27
C ARG A 127 -0.33 -3.41 -27.42
N LEU A 128 -1.22 -3.84 -26.51
CA LEU A 128 -1.98 -5.08 -26.70
C LEU A 128 -3.08 -4.91 -27.76
N ALA A 129 -3.63 -3.71 -27.94
CA ALA A 129 -4.61 -3.45 -28.98
C ALA A 129 -4.00 -3.55 -30.39
N GLU A 130 -2.75 -3.10 -30.58
CA GLU A 130 -2.03 -3.27 -31.86
C GLU A 130 -1.69 -4.75 -32.16
N VAL A 131 -1.42 -5.56 -31.13
CA VAL A 131 -1.19 -7.01 -31.28
C VAL A 131 -2.50 -7.76 -31.55
N LEU A 132 -3.63 -7.23 -31.08
CA LEU A 132 -4.97 -7.78 -31.27
C LEU A 132 -5.72 -7.20 -32.48
N ASP A 133 -5.17 -6.19 -33.16
CA ASP A 133 -5.75 -5.64 -34.39
C ASP A 133 -5.51 -6.60 -35.55
N THR A 134 -6.30 -7.66 -35.59
CA THR A 134 -6.30 -8.67 -36.66
C THR A 134 -7.05 -8.18 -37.90
N THR A 135 -7.48 -6.92 -37.96
CA THR A 135 -8.28 -6.41 -39.09
C THR A 135 -7.44 -6.02 -40.30
N ARG A 136 -6.10 -6.02 -40.19
CA ARG A 136 -5.21 -5.50 -41.25
C ARG A 136 -4.25 -6.50 -41.92
N ARG A 137 -4.38 -7.81 -41.75
CA ARG A 137 -3.59 -8.77 -42.58
C ARG A 137 -4.43 -9.95 -43.06
N GLY A 138 -4.37 -10.15 -44.38
CA GLY A 138 -4.90 -11.31 -45.10
C GLY A 138 -4.26 -12.63 -44.65
N PRO A 139 -4.68 -13.75 -45.26
CA PRO A 139 -4.66 -15.07 -44.64
C PRO A 139 -3.23 -15.55 -44.46
N SER A 140 -2.74 -15.51 -43.22
CA SER A 140 -1.61 -16.30 -42.78
C SER A 140 -2.11 -17.24 -41.68
N PRO A 141 -1.88 -18.56 -41.81
CA PRO A 141 -2.36 -19.55 -40.86
C PRO A 141 -1.79 -19.24 -39.47
N ARG A 142 -2.64 -19.37 -38.45
CA ARG A 142 -2.28 -18.89 -37.12
C ARG A 142 -1.38 -19.93 -36.42
N PRO A 143 -0.34 -19.50 -35.68
CA PRO A 143 0.64 -20.40 -35.05
C PRO A 143 0.05 -21.45 -34.09
N TRP A 144 -1.16 -21.21 -33.56
CA TRP A 144 -1.84 -22.14 -32.66
C TRP A 144 -2.54 -23.31 -33.39
N GLU A 145 -2.79 -23.21 -34.71
CA GLU A 145 -3.31 -24.33 -35.51
C GLU A 145 -2.27 -25.43 -35.71
N GLN A 146 -0.97 -25.12 -35.60
CA GLN A 146 0.10 -26.13 -35.59
C GLN A 146 0.27 -26.82 -34.23
N LEU A 147 -0.26 -26.24 -33.14
CA LEU A 147 -0.16 -26.81 -31.79
C LEU A 147 -1.29 -27.80 -31.45
N LEU A 148 -2.35 -27.84 -32.25
CA LEU A 148 -3.45 -28.80 -32.10
C LEU A 148 -3.46 -29.92 -33.16
N GLY A 149 -2.55 -29.85 -34.14
CA GLY A 149 -2.02 -30.97 -34.94
C GLY A 149 -3.02 -31.79 -35.76
N GLY A 150 -2.85 -31.76 -37.10
CA GLY A 150 -3.34 -32.81 -38.01
C GLY A 150 -4.36 -32.34 -39.03
#